data_AF-A0A5C7MF74-F1
#
_entry.id   AF-A0A5C7MF74-F1
#
_cell.length_a   1.000
_cell.length_b   1.000
_cell.length_c   1.000
_cell.angle_alpha   90.00
_cell.angle_beta   90.00
_cell.angle_gamma   90.00
#
_symmetry.space_group_name_H-M   'P 1'
#
loop_
_entity.id
_entity.type
_entity.pdbx_description
1 polymer ?
#
loop_
_entity_poly.entity_id
_entity_poly.type
_entity_poly.pdbx_seq_one_letter_code
_entity_poly.pdbx_strand_id
1 'polypeptide(L)' 'MTTKAILRHIRVETPRTNHERPCAAHRKGKKAHYILAGDTHLVIVENDKAIRYCPPAAAEVLGLAQEDLDRLRQQLGI' A
#
# COMPACT_ATOMS: atom_id res chain seq x y z
N MET A 1 -18.13 -16.67 4.72
CA MET A 1 -17.42 -15.38 4.88
C MET A 1 -17.45 -14.67 3.55
N THR A 2 -18.21 -13.57 3.42
CA THR A 2 -18.27 -12.78 2.19
C THR A 2 -16.97 -12.01 2.02
N THR A 3 -16.16 -12.41 1.05
CA THR A 3 -14.95 -11.70 0.64
C THR A 3 -15.35 -10.28 0.21
N LYS A 4 -15.08 -9.28 1.04
CA LYS A 4 -15.23 -7.86 0.67
C LYS A 4 -14.14 -7.51 -0.35
N ALA A 5 -14.30 -7.98 -1.58
CA ALA A 5 -13.48 -7.59 -2.71
C ALA A 5 -14.00 -6.26 -3.24
N ILE A 6 -13.75 -5.16 -2.52
CA ILE A 6 -13.87 -3.83 -3.10
C ILE A 6 -12.46 -3.42 -3.48
N LEU A 7 -12.20 -3.30 -4.79
CA LEU A 7 -10.93 -2.81 -5.30
C LEU A 7 -10.71 -1.39 -4.76
N ARG A 8 -9.83 -1.35 -3.76
CA ARG A 8 -9.24 -0.22 -3.09
C ARG A 8 -8.70 0.77 -4.14
N HIS A 9 -8.91 2.07 -3.96
CA HIS A 9 -8.23 3.03 -4.82
C HIS A 9 -6.74 2.98 -4.47
N ILE A 10 -5.97 2.29 -5.31
CA ILE A 10 -4.52 2.19 -5.21
C ILE A 10 -3.91 3.21 -6.17
N ARG A 11 -3.02 4.04 -5.68
CA ARG A 11 -2.28 4.99 -6.50
C ARG A 11 -0.90 5.27 -5.93
N VAL A 12 -0.02 5.76 -6.77
CA VAL A 12 1.28 6.29 -6.35
C VAL A 12 1.14 7.80 -6.21
N GLU A 13 1.61 8.34 -5.09
CA GLU A 13 1.66 9.78 -4.85
C GLU A 13 3.08 10.24 -4.54
N THR A 14 3.38 11.49 -4.90
CA THR A 14 4.57 12.20 -4.45
C THR A 14 4.09 13.50 -3.78
N PRO A 15 4.16 13.62 -2.44
CA PRO A 15 3.65 14.78 -1.73
C PRO A 15 4.38 16.05 -2.20
N ARG A 16 3.61 17.04 -2.60
CA ARG A 16 4.12 18.39 -2.93
C ARG A 16 4.24 19.30 -1.70
N THR A 17 3.72 18.84 -0.57
CA THR A 17 3.66 19.59 0.69
C THR A 17 4.57 18.94 1.72
N ASN A 18 5.24 19.74 2.57
CA ASN A 18 6.12 19.29 3.66
C ASN A 18 5.39 18.62 4.85
N HIS A 19 4.13 18.24 4.70
CA HIS A 19 3.42 17.51 5.75
C HIS A 19 3.92 16.06 5.82
N GLU A 20 4.61 15.75 6.91
CA GLU A 20 5.05 14.40 7.23
C GLU A 20 3.87 13.42 7.31
N ARG A 21 4.01 12.27 6.67
CA ARG A 21 3.00 11.20 6.70
C ARG A 21 3.59 9.92 7.28
N PRO A 22 3.01 9.31 8.31
CA PRO A 22 3.56 8.07 8.85
C PRO A 22 3.41 6.92 7.84
N CYS A 23 4.47 6.15 7.65
CA CYS A 23 4.40 4.90 6.90
C CYS A 23 3.56 3.88 7.68
N ALA A 24 2.58 3.27 7.03
CA ALA A 24 1.65 2.34 7.67
C ALA A 24 2.33 1.05 8.14
N ALA A 25 3.32 0.56 7.40
CA ALA A 25 4.12 -0.62 7.78
C ALA A 25 5.11 -0.32 8.91
N HIS A 26 5.53 0.94 9.06
CA HIS A 26 6.62 1.35 9.94
C HIS A 26 6.18 2.44 10.91
N ARG A 27 5.12 2.18 11.69
CA ARG A 27 4.58 3.15 12.66
C ARG A 27 5.34 3.19 13.98
N LYS A 28 6.02 2.10 14.38
CA LYS A 28 6.65 1.92 15.69
C LYS A 28 7.95 1.13 15.57
N GLY A 29 8.82 1.25 16.57
CA GLY A 29 10.08 0.51 16.67
C GLY A 29 11.23 1.15 15.88
N LYS A 30 12.35 0.42 15.74
CA LYS A 30 13.61 0.94 15.17
C LYS A 30 13.54 1.36 13.70
N LYS A 31 12.55 0.84 12.96
CA LYS A 31 12.34 1.17 11.55
C LYS A 31 11.30 2.27 11.33
N ALA A 32 10.76 2.85 12.42
CA ALA A 32 9.72 3.86 12.31
C ALA A 32 10.20 5.09 11.55
N HIS A 33 9.40 5.56 10.59
CA HIS A 33 9.75 6.72 9.78
C HIS A 33 8.51 7.39 9.18
N TYR A 34 8.73 8.62 8.72
CA TYR A 34 7.78 9.41 7.96
C TYR A 34 8.13 9.39 6.48
N ILE A 35 7.10 9.50 5.66
CA ILE A 35 7.17 9.82 4.23
C ILE A 35 7.15 11.35 4.16
N LEU A 36 8.17 11.92 3.52
CA LEU A 36 8.40 13.35 3.45
C LEU A 36 7.97 13.92 2.09
N ALA A 37 8.11 15.24 1.92
CA ALA A 37 7.89 15.86 0.63
C ALA A 37 8.90 15.35 -0.42
N GLY A 38 8.43 15.12 -1.64
CA GLY A 38 9.24 14.54 -2.71
C GLY A 38 9.38 13.02 -2.63
N ASP A 39 9.01 12.37 -1.53
CA ASP A 39 9.03 10.91 -1.43
C ASP A 39 7.86 10.29 -2.18
N THR A 40 8.16 9.54 -3.24
CA THR A 40 7.18 8.69 -3.90
C THR A 40 6.73 7.59 -2.96
N HIS A 41 5.42 7.38 -2.83
CA HIS A 41 4.85 6.39 -1.92
C HIS A 41 3.55 5.81 -2.45
N LEU A 42 3.20 4.62 -1.98
CA LEU A 42 1.96 3.96 -2.33
C LEU A 42 0.83 4.43 -1.40
N VAL A 43 -0.32 4.73 -1.98
CA VAL A 43 -1.55 5.06 -1.27
C VAL A 43 -2.60 4.02 -1.59
N ILE A 44 -3.14 3.40 -0.55
CA ILE A 44 -4.26 2.46 -0.62
C ILE A 44 -5.40 3.07 0.19
N VAL A 45 -6.54 3.33 -0.46
CA VAL A 45 -7.74 3.82 0.23
C VAL A 45 -8.61 2.63 0.64
N GLU A 46 -8.87 2.51 1.94
CA GLU A 46 -9.74 1.47 2.51
C GLU A 46 -10.72 2.11 3.50
N ASN A 47 -12.03 1.87 3.32
CA ASN A 47 -13.10 2.47 4.11
C ASN A 47 -12.92 4.01 4.24
N ASP A 48 -12.68 4.68 3.11
CA ASP A 48 -12.40 6.11 2.99
C ASP A 48 -11.16 6.62 3.75
N LYS A 49 -10.30 5.72 4.24
CA LYS A 49 -9.04 6.05 4.90
C LYS A 49 -7.87 5.80 3.96
N ALA A 50 -7.08 6.84 3.73
CA ALA A 50 -5.84 6.74 2.97
C ALA A 50 -4.71 6.14 3.84
N ILE A 51 -4.29 4.93 3.48
CA ILE A 51 -3.17 4.21 4.08
C ILE A 51 -1.95 4.39 3.18
N ARG A 52 -0.81 4.79 3.76
CA ARG A 52 0.39 5.19 2.99
C ARG A 52 1.56 4.27 3.30
N TYR A 53 2.29 3.84 2.29
CA TYR A 53 3.42 2.93 2.42
C TYR A 53 4.64 3.49 1.70
N CYS A 54 5.79 3.51 2.38
CA CYS A 54 7.07 3.88 1.77
C CYS A 54 7.46 2.90 0.64
N PRO A 55 8.40 3.26 -0.26
CA PRO A 55 8.74 2.42 -1.41
C PRO A 55 9.08 0.96 -1.08
N PRO A 56 9.90 0.66 -0.05
CA PRO A 56 10.17 -0.74 0.32
C PRO A 56 8.91 -1.50 0.73
N ALA A 57 8.08 -0.91 1.61
CA ALA A 57 6.84 -1.53 2.04
C ALA A 57 5.81 -1.65 0.91
N ALA A 58 5.80 -0.69 -0.03
CA ALA A 58 4.96 -0.76 -1.21
C ALA A 58 5.33 -1.94 -2.10
N ALA A 59 6.62 -2.20 -2.31
CA ALA A 59 7.08 -3.35 -3.08
C ALA A 59 6.63 -4.68 -2.46
N GLU A 60 6.74 -4.81 -1.13
CA GLU A 60 6.26 -6.00 -0.40
C GLU A 60 4.74 -6.21 -0.59
N VAL A 61 3.94 -5.16 -0.39
CA VAL A 61 2.48 -5.24 -0.52
C VAL A 61 2.05 -5.58 -1.95
N LEU A 62 2.68 -4.96 -2.96
CA LEU A 62 2.37 -5.22 -4.35
C LEU A 62 2.81 -6.63 -4.78
N GLY A 63 3.94 -7.11 -4.25
CA GLY A 63 4.39 -8.50 -4.45
C GLY A 63 3.39 -9.52 -3.94
N LEU A 64 2.92 -9.36 -2.70
CA LEU A 64 1.88 -10.23 -2.12
C LEU A 64 0.57 -10.18 -2.92
N ALA A 65 0.16 -8.99 -3.37
CA ALA A 65 -1.04 -8.84 -4.19
C ALA A 65 -0.90 -9.55 -5.55
N GLN A 66 0.30 -9.53 -6.14
CA GLN A 66 0.59 -10.24 -7.38
C GLN A 66 0.54 -11.76 -7.17
N GLU A 67 1.14 -12.27 -6.10
CA GLU A 67 1.10 -13.70 -5.76
C GLU A 67 -0.33 -14.20 -5.52
N ASP A 68 -1.15 -13.44 -4.80
CA ASP A 68 -2.55 -13.78 -4.57
C ASP A 68 -3.37 -13.75 -5.87
N LEU A 69 -3.09 -12.78 -6.76
CA LEU A 69 -3.72 -12.72 -8.09
C LEU A 69 -3.33 -13.92 -8.95
N ASP A 70 -2.07 -14.30 -8.95
CA ASP A 70 -1.58 -15.44 -9.74
C ASP A 70 -2.14 -16.76 -9.20
N ARG A 71 -2.24 -16.92 -7.88
CA ARG A 71 -2.94 -18.06 -7.26
C ARG A 71 -4.41 -18.12 -7.68
N LEU A 72 -5.09 -16.97 -7.70
CA LEU A 72 -6.49 -16.91 -8.13
C LEU A 72 -6.63 -17.28 -9.61
N ARG A 73 -5.75 -16.78 -10.48
CA ARG A 73 -5.73 -17.13 -11.91
C ARG A 73 -5.54 -18.62 -12.13
N GLN A 74 -4.58 -19.23 -11.43
CA GLN A 74 -4.37 -20.68 -11.46
C GLN A 74 -5.63 -21.47 -11.05
N GLN A 75 -6.34 -21.03 -10.01
CA GLN A 75 -7.59 -21.67 -9.58
C GLN A 75 -8.72 -21.53 -10.60
N LEU A 76 -8.72 -20.44 -11.37
CA LEU A 76 -9.68 -20.21 -12.46
C LEU A 76 -9.28 -20.86 -13.78
N GLY A 77 -8.07 -21.45 -13.86
CA GLY A 77 -7.52 -22.01 -15.10
C GLY A 77 -7.17 -20.96 -16.15
N ILE A 78 -6.83 -19.75 -15.72
CA ILE A 78 -6.39 -18.61 -16.55
C ILE A 78 -4.88 -18.43 -16.43
#